data_AF-A0A1S3JLF3-F1
#
_entry.id   AF-A0A1S3JLF3-F1
#
_cell.length_a   1.000
_cell.length_b   1.000
_cell.length_c   1.000
_cell.angle_alpha   90.00
_cell.angle_beta   90.00
_cell.angle_gamma   90.00
#
_symmetry.space_group_name_H-M   'P 1'
#
loop_
_entity.id
_entity.type
_entity.pdbx_description
1 polymer ?
#
loop_
_entity_poly.entity_id
_entity_poly.type
_entity_poly.pdbx_seq_one_letter_code
_entity_poly.pdbx_strand_id
1 'polypeptide(L)'
;MGEFAAVLNGVEFRTRHNDYKFVMPCRRSKDFHCTEDIPFPDVPPEVKNKATVQEQIAEMKEWFKAWKNQDKSHRDYTKYFKANLCYLEGAWMKSSAPLEESFDSDRHFLDATDWFDLHEKARFSAYSGRKDNLENFAYLPVTISGLINGTIPELAQWNYRILCHPLKKDIPFSHFRTVDDLHSRMAYKSSMALQTGSQRARFQLNPDNRGYWSEEKAYQRSFLDELMEQIPGKDNYPANITDDMFGYTAFALDPDEDGNDRVLNAGYYHRWFKVAKRVC
;
A
#
# COMPACT_ATOMS: atom_id res chain seq x y z
N MET A 1 -5.94 9.24 -4.10
CA MET A 1 -5.55 9.79 -2.77
C MET A 1 -5.08 11.20 -3.10
N GLY A 2 -5.58 12.26 -2.46
CA GLY A 2 -5.17 13.62 -2.85
C GLY A 2 -3.65 13.83 -2.74
N GLU A 3 -3.18 15.00 -3.16
CA GLU A 3 -1.81 15.45 -2.90
C GLU A 3 -1.49 15.37 -1.39
N PHE A 4 -0.34 14.81 -1.02
CA PHE A 4 0.10 14.73 0.37
C PHE A 4 1.61 14.88 0.52
N ALA A 5 2.02 15.32 1.70
CA ALA A 5 3.41 15.30 2.16
C ALA A 5 3.59 14.18 3.18
N ALA A 6 4.68 13.42 3.06
CA ALA A 6 5.00 12.34 3.97
C ALA A 6 6.50 12.27 4.23
N VAL A 7 6.84 11.66 5.38
CA VAL A 7 8.21 11.26 5.70
C VAL A 7 8.24 9.74 5.74
N LEU A 8 8.96 9.11 4.80
CA LEU A 8 9.15 7.65 4.77
C LEU A 8 10.63 7.34 4.97
N ASN A 9 10.95 6.57 6.00
CA ASN A 9 12.34 6.22 6.36
C ASN A 9 13.28 7.44 6.47
N GLY A 10 12.78 8.57 6.99
CA GLY A 10 13.53 9.82 7.14
C GLY A 10 13.61 10.68 5.87
N VAL A 11 13.00 10.25 4.76
CA VAL A 11 12.94 11.02 3.51
C VAL A 11 11.62 11.77 3.46
N GLU A 12 11.68 13.09 3.52
CA GLU A 12 10.53 13.96 3.28
C GLU A 12 10.29 14.12 1.78
N PHE A 13 9.08 13.86 1.33
CA PHE A 13 8.67 14.08 -0.06
C PHE A 13 7.23 14.56 -0.12
N ARG A 14 6.90 15.22 -1.24
CA ARG A 14 5.55 15.67 -1.54
C ARG A 14 5.13 15.07 -2.85
N THR A 15 3.99 14.40 -2.83
CA THR A 15 3.40 13.83 -4.03
C THR A 15 2.77 14.94 -4.88
N ARG A 16 2.60 14.67 -6.18
CA ARG A 16 1.70 15.48 -7.02
C ARG A 16 0.25 15.08 -6.71
N HIS A 17 -0.73 15.66 -7.41
CA HIS A 17 -2.09 15.13 -7.32
C HIS A 17 -2.10 13.66 -7.77
N ASN A 18 -2.57 12.75 -6.91
CA ASN A 18 -2.67 11.33 -7.25
C ASN A 18 -4.13 10.96 -7.55
N ASP A 19 -4.41 10.62 -8.80
CA ASP A 19 -5.73 10.15 -9.19
C ASP A 19 -6.09 8.83 -8.46
N TYR A 20 -7.39 8.61 -8.27
CA TYR A 20 -7.92 7.51 -7.50
C TYR A 20 -8.09 6.25 -8.36
N LYS A 21 -6.99 5.63 -8.79
CA LYS A 21 -7.03 4.29 -9.38
C LYS A 21 -6.75 3.21 -8.34
N PHE A 22 -7.52 2.13 -8.42
CA PHE A 22 -7.26 0.89 -7.66
C PHE A 22 -6.38 -0.03 -8.50
N VAL A 23 -5.06 0.19 -8.44
CA VAL A 23 -4.06 -0.60 -9.15
C VAL A 23 -3.30 -1.51 -8.18
N MET A 24 -2.83 -2.65 -8.69
CA MET A 24 -2.01 -3.64 -7.98
C MET A 24 -0.77 -4.01 -8.80
N PRO A 25 0.27 -4.60 -8.19
CA PRO A 25 1.39 -5.18 -8.94
C PRO A 25 0.91 -6.26 -9.93
N CYS A 26 1.55 -6.36 -11.09
CA CYS A 26 1.18 -7.35 -12.11
C CYS A 26 1.25 -8.78 -11.57
N ARG A 27 0.21 -9.59 -11.82
CA ARG A 27 0.15 -10.98 -11.29
C ARG A 27 1.08 -11.93 -12.03
N ARG A 28 1.32 -11.67 -13.31
CA ARG A 28 1.98 -12.61 -14.24
C ARG A 28 3.30 -12.10 -14.81
N SER A 29 3.54 -10.80 -14.76
CA SER A 29 4.78 -10.21 -15.27
C SER A 29 5.80 -9.97 -14.15
N LYS A 30 7.08 -10.18 -14.47
CA LYS A 30 8.23 -9.79 -13.65
C LYS A 30 8.80 -8.42 -14.06
N ASP A 31 8.17 -7.75 -15.02
CA ASP A 31 8.65 -6.46 -15.49
C ASP A 31 8.61 -5.47 -14.33
N PHE A 32 9.73 -4.79 -14.13
CA PHE A 32 9.91 -3.84 -13.05
C PHE A 32 8.81 -2.76 -13.12
N HIS A 33 8.18 -2.48 -11.97
CA HIS A 33 7.06 -1.52 -11.84
C HIS A 33 5.77 -1.88 -12.58
N CYS A 34 5.64 -3.06 -13.17
CA CYS A 34 4.40 -3.44 -13.84
C CYS A 34 3.20 -3.37 -12.87
N THR A 35 2.18 -2.60 -13.27
CA THR A 35 0.91 -2.47 -12.57
C THR A 35 -0.24 -2.95 -13.44
N GLU A 36 -1.29 -3.44 -12.78
CA GLU A 36 -2.56 -3.80 -13.42
C GLU A 36 -3.72 -3.31 -12.55
N ASP A 37 -4.89 -3.08 -13.15
CA ASP A 37 -6.09 -2.74 -12.40
C ASP A 37 -6.52 -3.90 -11.49
N ILE A 38 -6.95 -3.58 -10.26
CA ILE A 38 -7.57 -4.58 -9.39
C ILE A 38 -8.89 -5.01 -10.06
N PRO A 39 -9.04 -6.30 -10.40
CA PRO A 39 -10.25 -6.76 -11.04
C PRO A 39 -11.43 -6.59 -10.09
N PHE A 40 -12.50 -5.98 -10.60
CA PHE A 40 -13.75 -5.93 -9.89
C PHE A 40 -14.27 -7.34 -9.65
N PRO A 41 -14.83 -7.62 -8.46
CA PRO A 41 -15.43 -8.92 -8.21
C PRO A 41 -16.65 -9.12 -9.10
N ASP A 42 -16.87 -10.37 -9.51
CA ASP A 42 -18.06 -10.75 -10.24
C ASP A 42 -19.31 -10.51 -9.37
N VAL A 43 -20.42 -10.16 -10.02
CA VAL A 43 -21.73 -10.11 -9.33
C VAL A 43 -22.14 -11.55 -8.98
N PRO A 44 -22.57 -11.82 -7.73
CA PRO A 44 -23.00 -13.15 -7.31
C PRO A 44 -24.03 -13.77 -8.27
N PRO A 45 -23.90 -15.04 -8.68
CA PRO A 45 -24.86 -15.70 -9.55
C PRO A 45 -26.30 -15.67 -9.00
N GLU A 46 -26.46 -15.70 -7.68
CA GLU A 46 -27.75 -15.62 -6.99
C GLU A 46 -28.48 -14.31 -7.30
N VAL A 47 -27.74 -13.24 -7.58
CA VAL A 47 -28.30 -11.96 -8.06
C VAL A 47 -28.62 -12.09 -9.54
N LYS A 48 -27.66 -12.51 -10.39
CA LYS A 48 -27.85 -12.58 -11.85
C LYS A 48 -29.01 -13.49 -12.28
N ASN A 49 -29.27 -14.56 -11.51
CA ASN A 49 -30.28 -15.57 -11.82
C ASN A 49 -31.71 -15.14 -11.44
N LYS A 50 -31.93 -13.96 -10.83
CA LYS A 50 -33.28 -13.46 -10.56
C LYS A 50 -33.96 -13.00 -11.85
N ALA A 51 -35.29 -13.19 -11.92
CA ALA A 51 -36.06 -12.97 -13.14
C ALA A 51 -36.30 -11.48 -13.44
N THR A 52 -36.38 -10.65 -12.41
CA THR A 52 -36.64 -9.21 -12.55
C THR A 52 -35.54 -8.36 -11.93
N VAL A 53 -35.34 -7.15 -12.47
CA VAL A 53 -34.35 -6.18 -11.95
C VAL A 53 -34.65 -5.83 -10.48
N GLN A 54 -35.93 -5.75 -10.09
CA GLN A 54 -36.34 -5.47 -8.72
C GLN A 54 -35.91 -6.58 -7.76
N GLU A 55 -36.04 -7.84 -8.16
CA GLU A 55 -35.54 -8.99 -7.39
C GLU A 55 -34.01 -9.02 -7.34
N GLN A 56 -33.32 -8.67 -8.43
CA GLN A 56 -31.86 -8.52 -8.45
C GLN A 56 -31.40 -7.47 -7.43
N ILE A 57 -32.06 -6.31 -7.38
CA ILE A 57 -31.78 -5.25 -6.42
C ILE A 57 -32.05 -5.72 -4.99
N ALA A 58 -33.18 -6.40 -4.76
CA ALA A 58 -33.52 -6.93 -3.44
C ALA A 58 -32.48 -7.96 -2.96
N GLU A 59 -32.05 -8.86 -3.83
CA GLU A 59 -31.01 -9.85 -3.53
C GLU A 59 -29.65 -9.18 -3.26
N MET A 60 -29.26 -8.20 -4.08
CA MET A 60 -28.00 -7.48 -3.87
C MET A 60 -27.99 -6.71 -2.53
N LYS A 61 -29.15 -6.19 -2.09
CA LYS A 61 -29.28 -5.58 -0.76
C LYS A 61 -29.02 -6.59 0.36
N GLU A 62 -29.42 -7.85 0.21
CA GLU A 62 -29.12 -8.90 1.20
C GLU A 62 -27.62 -9.21 1.27
N TRP A 63 -26.92 -9.22 0.13
CA TRP A 63 -25.45 -9.32 0.11
C TRP A 63 -24.77 -8.16 0.85
N PHE A 64 -25.23 -6.92 0.63
CA PHE A 64 -24.69 -5.76 1.36
C PHE A 64 -25.01 -5.80 2.86
N LYS A 65 -26.20 -6.29 3.26
CA LYS A 65 -26.56 -6.47 4.67
C LYS A 65 -25.67 -7.54 5.32
N ALA A 66 -25.44 -8.66 4.64
CA ALA A 66 -24.54 -9.72 5.11
C ALA A 66 -23.12 -9.19 5.32
N TRP A 67 -22.57 -8.43 4.36
CA TRP A 67 -21.27 -7.78 4.49
C TRP A 67 -21.22 -6.78 5.65
N LYS A 68 -22.22 -5.90 5.76
CA LYS A 68 -22.31 -4.89 6.83
C LYS A 68 -22.34 -5.53 8.21
N ASN A 69 -23.09 -6.62 8.37
CA ASN A 69 -23.24 -7.33 9.65
C ASN A 69 -22.18 -8.43 9.85
N GLN A 70 -21.27 -8.61 8.87
CA GLN A 70 -20.25 -9.65 8.86
C GLN A 70 -20.82 -11.08 9.01
N ASP A 71 -22.06 -11.30 8.56
CA ASP A 71 -22.76 -12.58 8.64
C ASP A 71 -22.53 -13.44 7.39
N LYS A 72 -21.65 -14.43 7.53
CA LYS A 72 -21.29 -15.37 6.45
C LYS A 72 -22.31 -16.49 6.26
N SER A 73 -23.22 -16.70 7.22
CA SER A 73 -24.18 -17.80 7.20
C SER A 73 -25.35 -17.53 6.25
N HIS A 74 -25.79 -16.27 6.14
CA HIS A 74 -26.87 -15.87 5.24
C HIS A 74 -26.39 -15.77 3.79
N ARG A 75 -25.34 -14.99 3.55
CA ARG A 75 -24.66 -14.84 2.27
C ARG A 75 -23.16 -14.74 2.51
N ASP A 76 -22.40 -15.68 1.96
CA ASP A 76 -20.94 -15.70 2.11
C ASP A 76 -20.29 -14.62 1.24
N TYR A 77 -20.34 -13.37 1.73
CA TYR A 77 -19.81 -12.19 1.06
C TYR A 77 -18.31 -12.27 0.80
N THR A 78 -17.56 -13.10 1.52
CA THR A 78 -16.09 -13.15 1.43
C THR A 78 -15.57 -13.55 0.05
N LYS A 79 -16.42 -14.23 -0.74
CA LYS A 79 -16.12 -14.62 -2.12
C LYS A 79 -16.03 -13.44 -3.08
N TYR A 80 -16.83 -12.40 -2.84
CA TYR A 80 -16.99 -11.27 -3.75
C TYR A 80 -16.48 -9.95 -3.14
N PHE A 81 -16.67 -9.75 -1.85
CA PHE A 81 -16.30 -8.53 -1.14
C PHE A 81 -14.92 -8.74 -0.50
N LYS A 82 -13.87 -8.52 -1.29
CA LYS A 82 -12.48 -8.66 -0.82
C LYS A 82 -11.99 -7.38 -0.15
N ALA A 83 -11.32 -7.55 0.98
CA ALA A 83 -10.58 -6.46 1.61
C ALA A 83 -9.34 -6.14 0.77
N ASN A 84 -9.15 -4.86 0.45
CA ASN A 84 -7.96 -4.36 -0.26
C ASN A 84 -7.13 -3.52 0.70
N LEU A 85 -5.84 -3.83 0.80
CA LEU A 85 -4.87 -3.04 1.56
C LEU A 85 -4.11 -2.13 0.60
N CYS A 86 -4.29 -0.82 0.73
CA CYS A 86 -3.54 0.18 -0.03
C CYS A 86 -2.34 0.67 0.76
N TYR A 87 -1.21 0.81 0.08
CA TYR A 87 0.09 1.12 0.66
C TYR A 87 0.86 2.10 -0.22
N LEU A 88 1.79 2.80 0.43
CA LEU A 88 2.73 3.71 -0.21
C LEU A 88 4.10 3.03 -0.20
N GLU A 89 4.64 2.76 -1.37
CA GLU A 89 6.03 2.33 -1.51
C GLU A 89 6.88 3.54 -1.89
N GLY A 90 8.03 3.70 -1.22
CA GLY A 90 9.07 4.64 -1.63
C GLY A 90 10.42 3.94 -1.73
N ALA A 91 11.20 4.27 -2.74
CA ALA A 91 12.51 3.69 -2.98
C ALA A 91 13.46 4.68 -3.65
N TRP A 92 14.75 4.55 -3.35
CA TRP A 92 15.81 5.20 -4.12
C TRP A 92 16.02 4.44 -5.43
N MET A 93 15.98 5.13 -6.55
CA MET A 93 16.24 4.57 -7.87
C MET A 93 17.30 5.38 -8.58
N LYS A 94 18.06 4.72 -9.47
CA LYS A 94 19.10 5.40 -10.24
C LYS A 94 18.47 6.50 -11.09
N SER A 95 19.06 7.69 -11.06
CA SER A 95 18.64 8.79 -11.91
C SER A 95 18.97 8.45 -13.37
N SER A 96 17.96 8.05 -14.16
CA SER A 96 18.07 7.93 -15.61
C SER A 96 18.03 9.31 -16.27
N ALA A 97 18.66 9.47 -17.44
CA ALA A 97 18.66 10.75 -18.16
C ALA A 97 17.23 11.26 -18.50
N PRO A 98 16.27 10.40 -18.95
CA PRO A 98 14.87 10.78 -18.93
C PRO A 98 14.23 10.50 -17.57
N LEU A 99 13.35 11.42 -17.16
CA LEU A 99 12.48 11.29 -16.01
C LEU A 99 11.48 10.14 -16.21
N GLU A 100 11.78 8.94 -15.69
CA GLU A 100 10.83 7.83 -15.70
C GLU A 100 9.82 8.01 -14.56
N GLU A 101 8.58 8.31 -14.93
CA GLU A 101 7.48 8.44 -13.98
C GLU A 101 7.22 7.08 -13.32
N SER A 102 7.44 7.04 -12.00
CA SER A 102 7.37 5.80 -11.22
C SER A 102 5.94 5.36 -10.88
N PHE A 103 4.95 6.17 -11.26
CA PHE A 103 3.54 5.92 -11.00
C PHE A 103 2.66 6.64 -12.04
N ASP A 104 1.93 5.86 -12.82
CA ASP A 104 0.97 6.36 -13.81
C ASP A 104 -0.26 7.01 -13.14
N SER A 105 -0.66 8.19 -13.62
CA SER A 105 -1.88 8.88 -13.19
C SER A 105 -2.56 9.48 -14.41
N ASP A 106 -3.87 9.26 -14.52
CA ASP A 106 -4.61 9.59 -15.74
C ASP A 106 -4.57 11.06 -16.15
N ARG A 107 -4.62 11.97 -15.19
CA ARG A 107 -4.81 13.41 -15.45
C ARG A 107 -3.62 14.27 -15.10
N HIS A 108 -2.63 13.70 -14.42
CA HIS A 108 -1.50 14.42 -13.87
C HIS A 108 -0.23 13.65 -14.23
N PHE A 109 0.60 14.26 -15.07
CA PHE A 109 1.92 13.75 -15.38
C PHE A 109 2.93 14.66 -14.71
N LEU A 110 4.11 14.13 -14.37
CA LEU A 110 5.22 14.97 -13.94
C LEU A 110 5.56 15.96 -15.05
N ASP A 111 5.22 17.24 -14.85
CA ASP A 111 5.58 18.32 -15.77
C ASP A 111 7.05 18.69 -15.58
N ALA A 112 7.95 17.80 -15.96
CA ALA A 112 9.40 18.02 -15.98
C ALA A 112 10.07 17.12 -17.01
N THR A 113 10.91 17.68 -17.87
CA THR A 113 11.70 16.89 -18.83
C THR A 113 12.84 16.13 -18.14
N ASP A 114 13.48 16.81 -17.18
CA ASP A 114 14.66 16.34 -16.47
C ASP A 114 14.53 16.64 -14.98
N TRP A 115 15.32 15.93 -14.16
CA TRP A 115 15.32 16.10 -12.71
C TRP A 115 15.65 17.52 -12.24
N PHE A 116 16.55 18.19 -12.97
CA PHE A 116 16.93 19.57 -12.65
C PHE A 116 15.75 20.52 -12.84
N ASP A 117 14.94 20.31 -13.88
CA ASP A 117 13.73 21.10 -14.14
C ASP A 117 12.69 20.88 -13.02
N LEU A 118 12.47 19.62 -12.61
CA LEU A 118 11.58 19.31 -11.48
C LEU A 118 12.02 20.03 -10.20
N HIS A 119 13.33 20.01 -9.91
CA HIS A 119 13.90 20.65 -8.73
C HIS A 119 13.79 22.18 -8.77
N GLU A 120 14.06 22.80 -9.92
CA GLU A 120 13.94 24.25 -10.09
C GLU A 120 12.47 24.69 -10.01
N LYS A 121 11.52 23.93 -10.59
CA LYS A 121 10.08 24.19 -10.44
C LYS A 121 9.62 24.07 -8.99
N ALA A 122 10.06 23.03 -8.28
CA ALA A 122 9.78 22.86 -6.86
C ALA A 122 10.35 24.02 -6.02
N ARG A 123 11.59 24.45 -6.30
CA ARG A 123 12.24 25.59 -5.64
C ARG A 123 11.50 26.90 -5.91
N PHE A 124 11.15 27.16 -7.17
CA PHE A 124 10.41 28.36 -7.57
C PHE A 124 9.04 28.43 -6.89
N SER A 125 8.30 27.32 -6.84
CA SER A 125 7.02 27.26 -6.12
C SER A 125 7.20 27.51 -4.62
N ALA A 126 8.20 26.89 -4.00
CA ALA A 126 8.48 27.08 -2.59
C ALA A 126 8.84 28.55 -2.26
N TYR A 127 9.61 29.23 -3.11
CA TYR A 127 10.00 30.64 -2.92
C TYR A 127 8.88 31.62 -3.24
N SER A 128 8.06 31.33 -4.25
CA SER A 128 6.96 32.21 -4.64
C SER A 128 5.69 31.99 -3.80
N GLY A 129 5.60 30.89 -3.06
CA GLY A 129 4.38 30.46 -2.36
C GLY A 129 3.22 30.12 -3.30
N ARG A 130 3.45 30.07 -4.61
CA ARG A 130 2.42 29.77 -5.60
C ARG A 130 2.34 28.27 -5.84
N LYS A 131 1.12 27.75 -5.79
CA LYS A 131 0.80 26.40 -6.24
C LYS A 131 0.62 26.40 -7.75
N ASP A 132 1.08 25.34 -8.44
CA ASP A 132 0.67 25.11 -9.82
C ASP A 132 -0.81 24.74 -9.87
N ASN A 133 -1.54 25.38 -10.79
CA ASN A 133 -2.98 25.16 -10.96
C ASN A 133 -3.29 23.77 -11.51
N LEU A 134 -2.33 23.16 -12.22
CA LEU A 134 -2.45 21.81 -12.75
C LEU A 134 -1.95 20.74 -11.76
N GLU A 135 -1.36 21.15 -10.63
CA GLU A 135 -0.88 20.27 -9.55
C GLU A 135 0.07 19.15 -10.01
N ASN A 136 0.90 19.45 -11.02
CA ASN A 136 1.65 18.43 -11.78
C ASN A 136 3.10 18.20 -11.31
N PHE A 137 3.66 19.05 -10.45
CA PHE A 137 5.02 18.83 -9.94
C PHE A 137 5.03 18.23 -8.53
N ALA A 138 5.87 17.22 -8.33
CA ALA A 138 6.15 16.58 -7.05
C ALA A 138 7.47 17.10 -6.46
N TYR A 139 7.63 17.07 -5.14
CA TYR A 139 8.92 17.27 -4.50
C TYR A 139 9.55 15.91 -4.19
N LEU A 140 10.54 15.54 -5.01
CA LEU A 140 11.25 14.27 -4.93
C LEU A 140 12.73 14.51 -4.63
N PRO A 141 13.21 14.16 -3.42
CA PRO A 141 14.62 14.33 -3.06
C PRO A 141 15.57 13.53 -3.95
N VAL A 142 16.79 14.06 -4.10
CA VAL A 142 17.91 13.43 -4.78
C VAL A 142 19.07 13.28 -3.80
N THR A 143 19.79 12.16 -3.89
CA THR A 143 20.97 11.86 -3.09
C THR A 143 22.09 11.31 -3.96
N ILE A 144 23.33 11.32 -3.46
CA ILE A 144 24.47 10.68 -4.12
C ILE A 144 24.52 9.23 -3.62
N SER A 145 24.29 8.27 -4.52
CA SER A 145 24.36 6.84 -4.17
C SER A 145 25.77 6.27 -4.27
N GLY A 146 26.63 6.87 -5.09
CA GLY A 146 27.98 6.39 -5.33
C GLY A 146 28.80 7.31 -6.21
N LEU A 147 30.01 6.85 -6.56
CA LEU A 147 30.91 7.54 -7.50
C LEU A 147 31.27 6.59 -8.63
N ILE A 148 30.92 6.96 -9.87
CA ILE A 148 31.41 6.30 -11.07
C ILE A 148 32.90 6.60 -11.19
N ASN A 149 33.72 5.55 -11.20
CA ASN A 149 35.18 5.64 -11.29
C ASN A 149 35.81 6.59 -10.25
N GLY A 150 35.19 6.74 -9.07
CA GLY A 150 35.69 7.56 -7.96
C GLY A 150 35.65 9.07 -8.19
N THR A 151 35.10 9.56 -9.31
CA THR A 151 35.16 10.98 -9.69
C THR A 151 33.82 11.58 -10.08
N ILE A 152 32.93 10.82 -10.70
CA ILE A 152 31.63 11.33 -11.16
C ILE A 152 30.54 10.86 -10.18
N PRO A 153 29.80 11.76 -9.52
CA PRO A 153 28.72 11.37 -8.61
C PRO A 153 27.60 10.66 -9.38
N GLU A 154 27.25 9.47 -8.92
CA GLU A 154 26.04 8.77 -9.34
C GLU A 154 24.88 9.24 -8.46
N LEU A 155 23.88 9.83 -9.09
CA LEU A 155 22.69 10.34 -8.42
C LEU A 155 21.62 9.26 -8.34
N ALA A 156 21.00 9.16 -7.16
CA ALA A 156 19.80 8.40 -6.92
C ALA A 156 18.68 9.32 -6.48
N GLN A 157 17.48 9.00 -6.92
CA GLN A 157 16.30 9.78 -6.64
C GLN A 157 15.28 8.99 -5.86
N TRP A 158 14.60 9.69 -4.97
CA TRP A 158 13.45 9.15 -4.28
C TRP A 158 12.23 9.11 -5.19
N ASN A 159 11.69 7.92 -5.38
CA ASN A 159 10.51 7.68 -6.17
C ASN A 159 9.47 6.91 -5.35
N TYR A 160 8.20 7.20 -5.60
CA TYR A 160 7.09 6.63 -4.86
C TYR A 160 6.05 6.01 -5.80
N ARG A 161 5.29 5.04 -5.30
CA ARG A 161 4.09 4.51 -5.94
C ARG A 161 3.03 4.18 -4.90
N ILE A 162 1.76 4.41 -5.25
CA ILE A 162 0.62 4.10 -4.39
C ILE A 162 -0.11 2.93 -5.03
N LEU A 163 -0.09 1.78 -4.37
CA LEU A 163 -0.71 0.56 -4.89
C LEU A 163 -1.65 -0.03 -3.84
N CYS A 164 -2.50 -0.94 -4.30
CA CYS A 164 -3.39 -1.71 -3.46
C CYS A 164 -3.16 -3.21 -3.69
N HIS A 165 -3.45 -4.00 -2.67
CA HIS A 165 -3.30 -5.44 -2.68
C HIS A 165 -4.59 -6.11 -2.18
N PRO A 166 -5.23 -6.97 -2.99
CA PRO A 166 -6.37 -7.76 -2.52
C PRO A 166 -5.88 -8.83 -1.54
N LEU A 167 -6.27 -8.71 -0.27
CA LEU A 167 -5.83 -9.60 0.80
C LEU A 167 -6.34 -11.03 0.59
N LYS A 168 -5.54 -12.02 0.99
CA LYS A 168 -5.94 -13.44 0.92
C LYS A 168 -7.02 -13.81 1.95
N LYS A 169 -7.09 -13.06 3.05
CA LYS A 169 -8.01 -13.30 4.18
C LYS A 169 -8.93 -12.10 4.35
N ASP A 170 -10.17 -12.40 4.73
CA ASP A 170 -11.14 -11.40 5.17
C ASP A 170 -10.77 -10.90 6.58
N ILE A 171 -10.92 -9.60 6.82
CA ILE A 171 -10.59 -8.98 8.11
C ILE A 171 -11.89 -8.57 8.81
N PRO A 172 -12.24 -9.21 9.94
CA PRO A 172 -13.47 -8.88 10.65
C PRO A 172 -13.45 -7.44 11.20
N PHE A 173 -14.60 -6.76 11.15
CA PHE A 173 -14.71 -5.39 11.67
C PHE A 173 -14.38 -5.25 13.16
N SER A 174 -14.49 -6.33 13.95
CA SER A 174 -14.07 -6.36 15.36
C SER A 174 -12.57 -6.11 15.57
N HIS A 175 -11.75 -6.29 14.53
CA HIS A 175 -10.31 -6.02 14.58
C HIS A 175 -10.00 -4.53 14.43
N PHE A 176 -10.99 -3.69 14.16
CA PHE A 176 -10.81 -2.26 14.03
C PHE A 176 -11.39 -1.53 15.25
N ARG A 177 -10.67 -0.51 15.73
CA ARG A 177 -11.20 0.47 16.67
C ARG A 177 -11.19 1.85 16.05
N THR A 178 -12.18 2.67 16.39
CA THR A 178 -12.15 4.08 16.00
C THR A 178 -11.03 4.79 16.75
N VAL A 179 -10.22 5.57 16.04
CA VAL A 179 -9.20 6.45 16.62
C VAL A 179 -9.89 7.71 17.13
N ASP A 180 -9.55 8.15 18.34
CA ASP A 180 -10.03 9.42 18.87
C ASP A 180 -9.36 10.61 18.18
N ASP A 181 -9.88 11.01 17.03
CA ASP A 181 -9.46 12.23 16.33
C ASP A 181 -10.19 13.44 16.93
N LEU A 182 -9.58 13.98 17.98
CA LEU A 182 -10.08 15.13 18.73
C LEU A 182 -10.25 16.36 17.83
N HIS A 183 -9.35 16.57 16.86
CA HIS A 183 -9.42 17.71 15.95
C HIS A 183 -10.71 17.67 15.13
N SER A 184 -11.00 16.52 14.51
CA SER A 184 -12.24 16.33 13.77
C SER A 184 -13.47 16.44 14.70
N ARG A 185 -13.43 15.86 15.90
CA ARG A 185 -14.56 15.92 16.84
C ARG A 185 -14.88 17.32 17.30
N MET A 186 -13.85 18.11 17.63
CA MET A 186 -14.03 19.49 18.09
C MET A 186 -14.56 20.39 16.98
N ALA A 187 -14.00 20.28 15.77
CA ALA A 187 -14.44 21.06 14.62
C ALA A 187 -15.94 20.85 14.29
N TYR A 188 -16.42 19.61 14.40
CA TYR A 188 -17.79 19.24 14.08
C TYR A 188 -18.71 19.04 15.29
N LYS A 189 -18.21 19.31 16.51
CA LYS A 189 -18.93 19.09 17.78
C LYS A 189 -19.57 17.70 17.88
N SER A 190 -18.86 16.67 17.43
CA SER A 190 -19.38 15.30 17.36
C SER A 190 -18.93 14.44 18.53
N SER A 191 -19.84 13.60 19.04
CA SER A 191 -19.48 12.51 19.95
C SER A 191 -18.69 11.41 19.23
N MET A 192 -18.00 10.56 19.99
CA MET A 192 -17.27 9.42 19.43
C MET A 192 -18.17 8.51 18.58
N ALA A 193 -19.35 8.16 19.10
CA ALA A 193 -20.29 7.28 18.40
C ALA A 193 -20.77 7.87 17.06
N LEU A 194 -21.02 9.19 17.02
CA LEU A 194 -21.39 9.88 15.77
C LEU A 194 -20.22 9.94 14.80
N GLN A 195 -19.00 10.13 15.29
CA GLN A 195 -17.81 10.12 14.45
C GLN A 195 -17.56 8.76 13.84
N THR A 196 -17.68 7.66 14.60
CA THR A 196 -17.49 6.29 14.11
C THR A 196 -18.37 5.97 12.91
N GLY A 197 -19.61 6.46 12.89
CA GLY A 197 -20.52 6.28 11.76
C GLY A 197 -20.31 7.23 10.58
N SER A 198 -19.34 8.16 10.67
CA SER A 198 -19.09 9.18 9.66
C SER A 198 -17.96 8.80 8.71
N GLN A 199 -17.93 9.42 7.52
CA GLN A 199 -16.83 9.28 6.56
C GLN A 199 -15.48 9.83 7.07
N ARG A 200 -15.49 10.56 8.19
CA ARG A 200 -14.29 11.14 8.82
C ARG A 200 -13.67 10.21 9.86
N ALA A 201 -14.33 9.09 10.16
CA ALA A 201 -13.80 8.11 11.09
C ALA A 201 -12.47 7.57 10.59
N ARG A 202 -11.49 7.53 11.48
CA ARG A 202 -10.23 6.82 11.26
C ARG A 202 -10.24 5.57 12.11
N PHE A 203 -9.66 4.50 11.59
CA PHE A 203 -9.64 3.22 12.26
C PHE A 203 -8.20 2.74 12.43
N GLN A 204 -7.93 2.13 13.58
CA GLN A 204 -6.69 1.42 13.84
C GLN A 204 -6.97 -0.08 13.75
N LEU A 205 -6.06 -0.82 13.11
CA LEU A 205 -6.08 -2.28 13.05
C LEU A 205 -5.45 -2.88 14.32
N ASN A 206 -6.07 -3.91 14.88
CA ASN A 206 -5.56 -4.61 16.06
C ASN A 206 -4.28 -5.40 15.72
N PRO A 207 -3.16 -5.15 16.38
CA PRO A 207 -1.91 -5.88 16.14
C PRO A 207 -1.93 -7.35 16.57
N ASP A 208 -2.82 -7.80 17.48
CA ASP A 208 -2.86 -9.19 17.99
C ASP A 208 -3.72 -10.15 17.13
N ASN A 209 -4.20 -9.72 15.96
CA ASN A 209 -5.14 -10.47 15.10
C ASN A 209 -6.34 -11.06 15.89
N ARG A 210 -6.96 -10.22 16.74
CA ARG A 210 -8.08 -10.60 17.60
C ARG A 210 -9.20 -9.57 17.56
N GLY A 211 -10.40 -10.01 17.93
CA GLY A 211 -11.58 -9.15 18.02
C GLY A 211 -11.68 -8.31 19.31
N TYR A 212 -10.71 -8.40 20.22
CA TYR A 212 -10.63 -7.61 21.45
C TYR A 212 -9.28 -6.93 21.57
N TRP A 213 -9.27 -5.74 22.18
CA TRP A 213 -8.10 -4.87 22.28
C TRP A 213 -7.44 -4.98 23.65
N SER A 214 -6.11 -4.99 23.68
CA SER A 214 -5.31 -4.89 24.90
C SER A 214 -4.18 -3.87 24.70
N GLU A 215 -4.04 -2.91 25.61
CA GLU A 215 -3.05 -1.82 25.51
C GLU A 215 -1.65 -2.21 26.01
N GLU A 216 -1.51 -3.32 26.74
CA GLU A 216 -0.30 -3.62 27.52
C GLU A 216 0.73 -4.51 26.81
N LYS A 217 0.55 -4.77 25.52
CA LYS A 217 1.40 -5.71 24.78
C LYS A 217 2.34 -5.00 23.81
N ALA A 218 3.63 -5.25 24.00
CA ALA A 218 4.62 -5.04 22.95
C ALA A 218 4.58 -6.22 21.98
N TYR A 219 4.34 -5.95 20.70
CA TYR A 219 4.31 -6.97 19.65
C TYR A 219 5.65 -6.95 18.92
N GLN A 220 6.31 -8.11 18.85
CA GLN A 220 7.44 -8.28 17.94
C GLN A 220 6.89 -8.26 16.51
N ARG A 221 6.21 -9.33 16.09
CA ARG A 221 5.44 -9.41 14.83
C ARG A 221 3.98 -9.05 15.10
N SER A 222 3.43 -8.13 14.32
CA SER A 222 2.04 -7.67 14.40
C SER A 222 1.21 -8.21 13.24
N PHE A 223 -0.11 -8.21 13.39
CA PHE A 223 -1.02 -8.63 12.32
C PHE A 223 -0.85 -7.80 11.04
N LEU A 224 -0.51 -6.51 11.15
CA LEU A 224 -0.20 -5.69 9.97
C LEU A 224 1.04 -6.22 9.23
N ASP A 225 2.04 -6.74 9.94
CA ASP A 225 3.21 -7.34 9.31
C ASP A 225 2.79 -8.57 8.47
N GLU A 226 1.92 -9.45 9.00
CA GLU A 226 1.38 -10.60 8.23
C GLU A 226 0.59 -10.19 6.97
N LEU A 227 -0.06 -9.02 6.99
CA LEU A 227 -0.75 -8.49 5.82
C LEU A 227 0.25 -7.90 4.81
N MET A 228 1.26 -7.17 5.28
CA MET A 228 2.31 -6.59 4.44
C MET A 228 3.19 -7.66 3.80
N GLU A 229 3.42 -8.80 4.46
CA GLU A 229 4.16 -9.96 3.93
C GLU A 229 3.48 -10.60 2.71
N GLN A 230 2.21 -10.32 2.45
CA GLN A 230 1.53 -10.77 1.23
C GLN A 230 1.83 -9.89 0.03
N ILE A 231 2.36 -8.69 0.24
CA ILE A 231 2.55 -7.68 -0.78
C ILE A 231 3.93 -7.88 -1.43
N PRO A 232 3.99 -8.02 -2.77
CA PRO A 232 5.26 -8.12 -3.47
C PRO A 232 5.93 -6.75 -3.62
N GLY A 233 7.25 -6.76 -3.78
CA GLY A 233 8.07 -5.59 -4.11
C GLY A 233 7.93 -5.16 -5.57
N LYS A 234 9.01 -4.59 -6.13
CA LYS A 234 9.00 -4.01 -7.49
C LYS A 234 9.07 -5.04 -8.63
N ASP A 235 9.41 -6.30 -8.32
CA ASP A 235 9.42 -7.44 -9.25
C ASP A 235 8.09 -8.22 -9.28
N ASN A 236 7.06 -7.68 -8.62
CA ASN A 236 5.67 -8.14 -8.61
C ASN A 236 5.48 -9.58 -8.06
N TYR A 237 4.29 -10.13 -8.22
CA TYR A 237 3.91 -11.42 -7.62
C TYR A 237 4.80 -12.62 -8.00
N PRO A 238 5.32 -12.73 -9.24
CA PRO A 238 6.19 -13.86 -9.61
C PRO A 238 7.61 -13.76 -9.04
N ALA A 239 7.93 -12.72 -8.27
CA ALA A 239 9.24 -12.54 -7.66
C ALA A 239 9.60 -13.73 -6.77
N ASN A 240 10.83 -14.23 -6.95
CA ASN A 240 11.45 -15.24 -6.09
C ASN A 240 12.92 -14.85 -5.94
N ILE A 241 13.19 -14.02 -4.94
CA ILE A 241 14.51 -13.41 -4.70
C ILE A 241 14.98 -13.88 -3.33
N THR A 242 16.24 -14.27 -3.25
CA THR A 242 16.89 -14.66 -2.00
C THR A 242 17.84 -13.56 -1.57
N ASP A 243 17.76 -13.16 -0.30
CA ASP A 243 18.72 -12.24 0.30
C ASP A 243 19.88 -13.05 0.91
N ASP A 244 21.04 -12.98 0.23
CA ASP A 244 22.31 -13.58 0.65
C ASP A 244 23.36 -12.49 0.99
N MET A 245 22.92 -11.25 1.27
CA MET A 245 23.83 -10.12 1.46
C MET A 245 24.79 -10.37 2.62
N PHE A 246 26.06 -10.03 2.41
CA PHE A 246 27.16 -10.25 3.37
C PHE A 246 27.39 -11.72 3.80
N GLY A 247 26.94 -12.70 3.01
CA GLY A 247 27.14 -14.13 3.32
C GLY A 247 26.19 -14.70 4.37
N TYR A 248 25.11 -13.97 4.68
CA TYR A 248 24.02 -14.42 5.53
C TYR A 248 22.78 -14.65 4.68
N THR A 249 22.18 -15.82 4.79
CA THR A 249 20.90 -16.10 4.12
C THR A 249 19.76 -15.77 5.07
N ALA A 250 18.75 -15.06 4.55
CA ALA A 250 17.52 -14.77 5.26
C ALA A 250 16.55 -15.96 5.23
N PHE A 251 16.01 -16.31 6.39
CA PHE A 251 15.02 -17.37 6.58
C PHE A 251 13.73 -16.81 7.16
N ALA A 252 12.62 -17.44 6.83
CA ALA A 252 11.32 -17.13 7.41
C ALA A 252 11.34 -17.35 8.93
N LEU A 253 10.55 -16.56 9.66
CA LEU A 253 10.36 -16.75 11.09
C LEU A 253 9.69 -18.10 11.39
N ASP A 254 8.65 -18.41 10.62
CA ASP A 254 7.88 -19.64 10.75
C ASP A 254 8.60 -20.77 9.99
N PRO A 255 8.85 -21.92 10.65
CA PRO A 255 9.44 -23.08 9.98
C PRO A 255 8.44 -23.67 8.96
N ASP A 256 8.96 -24.50 8.06
CA ASP A 256 8.14 -25.26 7.12
C ASP A 256 7.31 -26.34 7.83
N GLU A 257 6.38 -26.97 7.11
CA GLU A 257 5.53 -28.05 7.65
C GLU A 257 6.35 -29.21 8.28
N ASP A 258 7.56 -29.44 7.75
CA ASP A 258 8.52 -30.44 8.24
C ASP A 258 9.46 -29.92 9.35
N GLY A 259 9.25 -28.70 9.85
CA GLY A 259 10.06 -28.07 10.89
C GLY A 259 11.41 -27.51 10.41
N ASN A 260 11.68 -27.53 9.11
CA ASN A 260 12.92 -27.01 8.52
C ASN A 260 12.86 -25.49 8.30
N ASP A 261 14.01 -24.82 8.38
CA ASP A 261 14.11 -23.39 8.08
C ASP A 261 13.87 -23.14 6.59
N ARG A 262 12.84 -22.35 6.28
CA ARG A 262 12.49 -21.97 4.92
C ARG A 262 13.23 -20.69 4.51
N VAL A 263 13.95 -20.73 3.39
CA VAL A 263 14.57 -19.52 2.82
C VAL A 263 13.49 -18.47 2.54
N LEU A 264 13.74 -17.25 2.97
CA LEU A 264 12.80 -16.15 2.82
C LEU A 264 12.79 -15.64 1.36
N ASN A 265 11.60 -15.45 0.82
CA ASN A 265 11.46 -14.76 -0.47
C ASN A 265 11.52 -13.24 -0.25
N ALA A 266 12.69 -12.65 -0.41
CA ALA A 266 12.95 -11.22 -0.31
C ALA A 266 12.24 -10.38 -1.39
N GLY A 267 11.56 -11.02 -2.36
CA GLY A 267 10.68 -10.35 -3.32
C GLY A 267 9.38 -9.80 -2.70
N TYR A 268 9.11 -10.08 -1.42
CA TYR A 268 7.95 -9.60 -0.66
C TYR A 268 8.39 -8.76 0.53
N TYR A 269 7.51 -7.91 1.07
CA TYR A 269 7.88 -7.07 2.20
C TYR A 269 7.88 -7.85 3.51
N HIS A 270 9.06 -7.96 4.12
CA HIS A 270 9.23 -8.59 5.41
C HIS A 270 9.85 -7.59 6.40
N ARG A 271 9.22 -7.41 7.56
CA ARG A 271 9.83 -6.64 8.67
C ARG A 271 10.70 -7.52 9.57
N TRP A 272 10.34 -8.79 9.70
CA TRP A 272 11.02 -9.75 10.57
C TRP A 272 11.43 -11.00 9.81
N PHE A 273 12.66 -11.45 10.09
CA PHE A 273 13.25 -12.63 9.49
C PHE A 273 14.38 -13.15 10.40
N LYS A 274 14.79 -14.40 10.19
CA LYS A 274 15.98 -14.99 10.80
C LYS A 274 17.14 -14.88 9.81
N VAL A 275 18.36 -14.78 10.31
CA VAL A 275 19.56 -14.83 9.47
C VAL A 275 20.47 -15.95 9.96
N ALA A 276 21.02 -16.73 9.04
CA ALA A 276 22.05 -17.71 9.36
C ALA A 276 23.26 -17.52 8.44
N LYS A 277 24.45 -17.68 9.01
CA LYS A 277 25.69 -17.62 8.24
C LYS A 277 25.74 -18.83 7.32
N ARG A 278 26.02 -18.59 6.04
CA ARG A 278 26.28 -19.68 5.10
C ARG A 278 27.52 -20.44 5.55
N VAL A 279 27.34 -21.71 5.91
CA VAL A 279 28.49 -22.60 6.16
C VAL A 279 29.03 -22.96 4.78
N CYS A 280 30.20 -22.42 4.45
CA CYS A 280 30.95 -22.77 3.24
C CYS A 280 31.46 -24.21 3.32
#